data_AF-C8WYY7-F1
#
_entry.id   AF-C8WYY7-F1
#
_cell.length_a   1.000
_cell.length_b   1.000
_cell.length_c   1.000
_cell.angle_alpha   90.00
_cell.angle_beta   90.00
_cell.angle_gamma   90.00
#
_symmetry.space_group_name_H-M   'P 1'
#
loop_
_entity.id
_entity.type
_entity.pdbx_description
1 polymer ?
#
loop_
_entity_poly.entity_id
_entity_poly.type
_entity_poly.pdbx_seq_one_letter_code
_entity_poly.pdbx_strand_id
1 'polypeptide(L)'
;MDGLYISAQTQPAQPQAPASKASASSSTDRFQRLLDEAQPTSAVQPGKAEVTNENLVALGRLNRAAPTVSHLLVQNPATREQVWDIVHSQANQTKDFRHITTGETIYLDTATQEIVWGQEVPSHATAVAAPSSLPEEHPSASPPALAGAPDQAPPQAATPASTQPEQSKPASAASLFRAAGAERFLAAAFDFSEPYTAQATQHAGSSQTLPELNQAVAAYCGNSYNQMDCYELVVQGLKDLGVDYGGREGLQQALMAKAEQEGRPSNAYLTGEGLISASGRHVYQAAFHPPEDPQAKADALFAELSGNLEPGMVLSFSTPNRGHTGVIGKQGQAWTFINSGVIDNPVGQAGTEYGVAEEDLRKELANWLRRSAADGQTLQVSVGVLDPGKLAAFQAGRGIEERV
;
A
#
# COMPACT_ATOMS: atom_id res chain seq x y z
N MET A 1 6.71 -27.27 -51.29
CA MET A 1 5.29 -26.98 -51.02
C MET A 1 5.21 -25.49 -50.78
N ASP A 2 5.07 -24.78 -51.88
CA ASP A 2 5.03 -23.33 -51.95
C ASP A 2 3.63 -22.84 -51.59
N GLY A 3 3.54 -21.99 -50.57
CA GLY A 3 2.32 -21.37 -50.10
C GLY A 3 2.45 -19.85 -50.09
N LEU A 4 2.23 -19.26 -51.26
CA LEU A 4 2.09 -17.83 -51.50
C LEU A 4 0.96 -17.24 -50.64
N TYR A 5 1.26 -16.28 -49.77
CA TYR A 5 0.27 -15.39 -49.18
C TYR A 5 0.28 -14.05 -49.92
N ILE A 6 -0.89 -13.71 -50.48
CA ILE A 6 -1.16 -12.51 -51.25
C ILE A 6 -1.48 -11.36 -50.29
N SER A 7 -0.71 -10.28 -50.43
CA SER A 7 -0.91 -8.98 -49.78
C SER A 7 -2.04 -8.20 -50.47
N ALA A 8 -3.06 -7.76 -49.74
CA ALA A 8 -4.01 -6.76 -50.21
C ALA A 8 -3.70 -5.40 -49.55
N GLN A 9 -3.16 -4.49 -50.36
CA GLN A 9 -3.04 -3.06 -50.05
C GLN A 9 -4.43 -2.40 -50.17
N THR A 10 -4.77 -1.54 -49.23
CA THR A 10 -5.86 -0.55 -49.40
C THR A 10 -5.33 0.80 -48.95
N GLN A 11 -5.24 1.73 -49.90
CA GLN A 11 -4.92 3.15 -49.68
C GLN A 11 -6.20 4.00 -49.77
N PRO A 12 -6.16 5.26 -49.28
CA PRO A 12 -7.27 5.88 -48.54
C PRO A 12 -8.15 6.79 -49.38
N ALA A 13 -9.34 7.11 -48.85
CA ALA A 13 -10.19 8.18 -49.35
C ALA A 13 -10.33 9.30 -48.32
N GLN A 14 -9.81 10.49 -48.64
CA GLN A 14 -10.24 11.79 -48.08
C GLN A 14 -11.48 12.27 -48.85
N PRO A 15 -12.36 13.07 -48.21
CA PRO A 15 -12.46 14.47 -48.69
C PRO A 15 -12.77 15.53 -47.61
N GLN A 16 -12.07 16.66 -47.79
CA GLN A 16 -12.47 18.09 -47.74
C GLN A 16 -13.44 18.66 -46.68
N ALA A 17 -12.96 19.76 -46.07
CA ALA A 17 -13.65 20.72 -45.22
C ALA A 17 -14.57 21.69 -46.00
N PRO A 18 -15.39 22.47 -45.26
CA PRO A 18 -15.37 23.92 -45.48
C PRO A 18 -15.28 24.75 -44.19
N ALA A 19 -14.76 25.96 -44.35
CA ALA A 19 -14.56 26.99 -43.34
C ALA A 19 -15.83 27.78 -43.00
N SER A 20 -15.96 28.23 -41.74
CA SER A 20 -16.69 29.44 -41.39
C SER A 20 -16.14 30.09 -40.13
N LYS A 21 -15.87 31.40 -40.24
CA LYS A 21 -15.46 32.35 -39.21
C LYS A 21 -16.65 32.69 -38.30
N ALA A 22 -16.41 32.97 -37.00
CA ALA A 22 -16.72 34.28 -36.37
C ALA A 22 -16.73 34.24 -34.82
N SER A 23 -16.16 35.32 -34.28
CA SER A 23 -16.50 36.03 -33.03
C SER A 23 -16.24 35.42 -31.66
N ALA A 24 -15.23 36.01 -31.03
CA ALA A 24 -15.02 36.10 -29.59
C ALA A 24 -16.07 36.99 -28.91
N SER A 25 -16.54 36.56 -27.73
CA SER A 25 -16.96 37.46 -26.66
C SER A 25 -16.76 36.80 -25.29
N SER A 26 -16.47 37.66 -24.32
CA SER A 26 -15.78 37.44 -23.04
C SER A 26 -16.61 36.76 -21.95
N SER A 27 -16.04 35.74 -21.33
CA SER A 27 -16.63 34.96 -20.23
C SER A 27 -16.24 35.46 -18.82
N THR A 28 -15.53 36.58 -18.72
CA THR A 28 -14.88 37.01 -17.47
C THR A 28 -15.76 37.89 -16.57
N ASP A 29 -16.88 38.44 -17.06
CA ASP A 29 -17.70 39.40 -16.29
C ASP A 29 -18.83 38.78 -15.45
N ARG A 30 -19.02 37.46 -15.49
CA ARG A 30 -20.10 36.79 -14.74
C ARG A 30 -19.64 36.13 -13.44
N PHE A 31 -18.34 35.88 -13.30
CA PHE A 31 -17.77 35.22 -12.12
C PHE A 31 -17.39 36.21 -11.01
N GLN A 32 -17.07 37.46 -11.37
CA GLN A 32 -16.69 38.50 -10.41
C GLN A 32 -17.88 39.08 -9.60
N ARG A 33 -19.13 38.86 -10.03
CA ARG A 33 -20.33 39.32 -9.30
C ARG A 33 -20.83 38.36 -8.22
N LEU A 34 -20.28 37.15 -8.12
CA LEU A 34 -20.67 36.17 -7.10
C LEU A 34 -19.72 36.14 -5.90
N LEU A 35 -18.61 36.90 -5.94
CA LEU A 35 -17.65 36.99 -4.84
C LEU A 35 -17.82 38.21 -3.92
N ASP A 36 -18.64 39.20 -4.30
CA ASP A 36 -18.79 40.46 -3.53
C ASP A 36 -20.09 40.56 -2.70
N GLU A 37 -20.83 39.46 -2.53
CA GLU A 37 -22.10 39.46 -1.81
C GLU A 37 -22.20 38.33 -0.77
N ALA A 38 -21.35 38.38 0.25
CA ALA A 38 -21.63 37.75 1.54
C ALA A 38 -20.64 38.21 2.63
N GLN A 39 -20.98 39.29 3.34
CA GLN A 39 -20.84 39.46 4.80
C GLN A 39 -21.71 40.67 5.20
N PRO A 40 -22.50 40.61 6.29
CA PRO A 40 -21.86 40.71 7.61
C PRO A 40 -22.54 39.98 8.80
N THR A 41 -21.67 39.67 9.78
CA THR A 41 -21.84 39.77 11.24
C THR A 41 -22.99 39.06 11.97
N SER A 42 -22.63 38.17 12.90
CA SER A 42 -23.05 38.27 14.31
C SER A 42 -22.20 37.40 15.23
N ALA A 43 -21.84 37.96 16.39
CA ALA A 43 -21.12 37.33 17.48
C ALA A 43 -22.05 36.47 18.34
N VAL A 44 -21.61 35.27 18.73
CA VAL A 44 -22.29 34.40 19.72
C VAL A 44 -21.24 33.74 20.63
N GLN A 45 -21.60 33.65 21.92
CA GLN A 45 -20.84 33.09 23.06
C GLN A 45 -20.60 31.57 22.94
N PRO A 46 -19.62 31.00 23.69
CA PRO A 46 -19.29 29.58 23.62
C PRO A 46 -20.28 28.73 24.44
N GLY A 47 -21.28 28.18 23.76
CA GLY A 47 -22.00 26.98 24.22
C GLY A 47 -21.41 25.74 23.54
N LYS A 48 -21.24 24.64 24.27
CA LYS A 48 -20.85 23.33 23.70
C LYS A 48 -21.79 22.99 22.54
N ALA A 49 -21.29 23.08 21.31
CA ALA A 49 -22.00 22.67 20.12
C ALA A 49 -21.97 21.15 20.03
N GLU A 50 -23.15 20.54 20.03
CA GLU A 50 -23.36 19.16 19.58
C GLU A 50 -23.04 19.11 18.08
N VAL A 51 -21.92 18.48 17.73
CA VAL A 51 -21.48 18.33 16.34
C VAL A 51 -22.29 17.22 15.68
N THR A 52 -23.32 17.59 14.93
CA THR A 52 -23.92 16.70 13.94
C THR A 52 -22.95 16.62 12.75
N ASN A 53 -22.20 15.53 12.66
CA ASN A 53 -21.18 15.34 11.62
C ASN A 53 -21.83 15.06 10.25
N GLU A 54 -22.31 16.12 9.59
CA GLU A 54 -22.84 16.07 8.21
C GLU A 54 -21.76 15.67 7.18
N ASN A 55 -20.48 15.70 7.56
CA ASN A 55 -19.33 15.39 6.70
C ASN A 55 -18.91 13.91 6.70
N LEU A 56 -19.58 13.03 7.44
CA LEU A 56 -19.21 11.61 7.49
C LEU A 56 -19.83 10.81 6.34
N VAL A 57 -18.99 10.26 5.48
CA VAL A 57 -19.37 9.34 4.41
C VAL A 57 -19.04 7.91 4.83
N ALA A 58 -20.04 7.03 4.86
CA ALA A 58 -19.81 5.60 5.10
C ALA A 58 -19.07 4.97 3.91
N LEU A 59 -17.89 4.41 4.17
CA LEU A 59 -17.10 3.70 3.16
C LEU A 59 -17.57 2.24 2.98
N GLY A 60 -18.06 1.63 4.06
CA GLY A 60 -18.53 0.24 4.06
C GLY A 60 -18.20 -0.49 5.36
N ARG A 61 -18.37 -1.83 5.37
CA ARG A 61 -18.02 -2.69 6.52
C ARG A 61 -16.84 -3.57 6.19
N LEU A 62 -15.89 -3.71 7.12
CA LEU A 62 -14.79 -4.67 6.96
C LEU A 62 -15.34 -6.10 6.92
N ASN A 63 -14.94 -6.87 5.94
CA ASN A 63 -15.39 -8.25 5.73
C ASN A 63 -14.36 -9.06 4.92
N ARG A 64 -14.62 -10.34 4.63
CA ARG A 64 -13.69 -11.20 3.89
C ARG A 64 -13.31 -10.67 2.49
N ALA A 65 -14.20 -9.96 1.82
CA ALA A 65 -13.96 -9.36 0.51
C ALA A 65 -13.27 -7.98 0.59
N ALA A 66 -13.40 -7.29 1.72
CA ALA A 66 -12.75 -6.01 2.00
C ALA A 66 -12.15 -6.02 3.41
N PRO A 67 -11.01 -6.70 3.62
CA PRO A 67 -10.48 -6.96 4.96
C PRO A 67 -9.78 -5.75 5.60
N THR A 68 -9.48 -4.70 4.84
CA THR A 68 -8.78 -3.51 5.35
C THR A 68 -9.49 -2.22 4.95
N VAL A 69 -9.19 -1.13 5.65
CA VAL A 69 -9.69 0.22 5.33
C VAL A 69 -9.28 0.66 3.92
N SER A 70 -8.05 0.35 3.51
CA SER A 70 -7.57 0.67 2.16
C SER A 70 -8.39 -0.03 1.07
N HIS A 71 -8.85 -1.27 1.30
CA HIS A 71 -9.78 -1.93 0.36
C HIS A 71 -11.08 -1.14 0.21
N LEU A 72 -11.67 -0.64 1.29
CA LEU A 72 -12.89 0.15 1.23
C LEU A 72 -12.67 1.50 0.52
N LEU A 73 -11.54 2.16 0.77
CA LEU A 73 -11.17 3.41 0.11
C LEU A 73 -10.95 3.23 -1.40
N VAL A 74 -10.33 2.11 -1.83
CA VAL A 74 -10.14 1.78 -3.25
C VAL A 74 -11.48 1.50 -3.95
N GLN A 75 -12.41 0.84 -3.26
CA GLN A 75 -13.73 0.52 -3.81
C GLN A 75 -14.63 1.74 -3.96
N ASN A 76 -14.41 2.80 -3.17
CA ASN A 76 -15.19 4.02 -3.24
C ASN A 76 -14.63 4.98 -4.34
N PRO A 77 -15.42 5.33 -5.38
CA PRO A 77 -14.97 6.17 -6.48
C PRO A 77 -14.44 7.55 -6.06
N ALA A 78 -14.95 8.11 -4.96
CA ALA A 78 -14.55 9.43 -4.48
C ALA A 78 -13.15 9.43 -3.84
N THR A 79 -12.69 8.28 -3.33
CA THR A 79 -11.45 8.17 -2.55
C THR A 79 -10.36 7.33 -3.21
N ARG A 80 -10.70 6.54 -4.23
CA ARG A 80 -9.77 5.57 -4.85
C ARG A 80 -8.46 6.16 -5.36
N GLU A 81 -8.44 7.45 -5.71
CA GLU A 81 -7.25 8.14 -6.23
C GLU A 81 -6.38 8.74 -5.10
N GLN A 82 -6.93 8.84 -3.88
CA GLN A 82 -6.30 9.48 -2.72
C GLN A 82 -6.14 8.52 -1.53
N VAL A 83 -6.27 7.20 -1.75
CA VAL A 83 -6.28 6.17 -0.69
C VAL A 83 -5.11 6.35 0.27
N TRP A 84 -3.90 6.56 -0.28
CA TRP A 84 -2.68 6.64 0.51
C TRP A 84 -2.47 8.02 1.13
N ASP A 85 -2.90 9.09 0.47
CA ASP A 85 -2.89 10.43 1.06
C ASP A 85 -3.81 10.49 2.28
N ILE A 86 -4.98 9.84 2.19
CA ILE A 86 -5.92 9.69 3.28
C ILE A 86 -5.28 8.83 4.39
N VAL A 87 -4.84 7.60 4.09
CA VAL A 87 -4.30 6.67 5.12
C VAL A 87 -3.08 7.25 5.85
N HIS A 88 -2.20 7.98 5.14
CA HIS A 88 -1.00 8.59 5.73
C HIS A 88 -1.21 10.05 6.17
N SER A 89 -2.44 10.56 6.15
CA SER A 89 -2.72 11.92 6.62
C SER A 89 -2.36 12.04 8.11
N GLN A 90 -2.05 13.26 8.56
CA GLN A 90 -1.72 13.50 9.97
C GLN A 90 -2.83 13.04 10.93
N ALA A 91 -4.10 13.10 10.50
CA ALA A 91 -5.25 12.64 11.28
C ALA A 91 -5.32 11.11 11.42
N ASN A 92 -4.71 10.38 10.49
CA ASN A 92 -4.84 8.93 10.35
C ASN A 92 -3.55 8.16 10.71
N GLN A 93 -2.38 8.79 10.61
CA GLN A 93 -1.08 8.14 10.77
C GLN A 93 -0.86 7.49 12.16
N THR A 94 -1.57 7.96 13.20
CA THR A 94 -1.48 7.41 14.56
C THR A 94 -2.56 6.38 14.86
N LYS A 95 -3.49 6.12 13.93
CA LYS A 95 -4.61 5.22 14.17
C LYS A 95 -4.22 3.77 13.89
N ASP A 96 -4.77 2.88 14.70
CA ASP A 96 -4.48 1.44 14.59
C ASP A 96 -5.51 0.75 13.69
N PHE A 97 -5.26 0.80 12.38
CA PHE A 97 -6.12 0.15 11.38
C PHE A 97 -6.10 -1.38 11.44
N ARG A 98 -5.17 -2.00 12.18
CA ARG A 98 -5.00 -3.47 12.20
C ARG A 98 -5.94 -4.16 13.19
N HIS A 99 -6.34 -3.46 14.24
CA HIS A 99 -7.21 -4.00 15.28
C HIS A 99 -8.69 -3.67 15.07
N ILE A 100 -9.06 -3.21 13.87
CA ILE A 100 -10.47 -3.01 13.55
C ILE A 100 -11.14 -4.37 13.37
N THR A 101 -12.21 -4.60 14.14
CA THR A 101 -12.91 -5.88 14.14
C THR A 101 -13.67 -6.07 12.82
N THR A 102 -13.67 -7.31 12.30
CA THR A 102 -14.50 -7.65 11.13
C THR A 102 -15.97 -7.35 11.43
N GLY A 103 -16.66 -6.71 10.49
CA GLY A 103 -18.05 -6.27 10.60
C GLY A 103 -18.23 -4.81 11.01
N GLU A 104 -17.18 -4.15 11.50
CA GLU A 104 -17.17 -2.72 11.82
C GLU A 104 -17.40 -1.86 10.57
N THR A 105 -18.20 -0.81 10.73
CA THR A 105 -18.45 0.17 9.66
C THR A 105 -17.38 1.26 9.71
N ILE A 106 -16.76 1.52 8.57
CA ILE A 106 -15.76 2.57 8.41
C ILE A 106 -16.41 3.78 7.77
N TYR A 107 -16.10 4.96 8.32
CA TYR A 107 -16.53 6.24 7.81
C TYR A 107 -15.30 7.11 7.51
N LEU A 108 -15.47 8.01 6.54
CA LEU A 108 -14.49 9.05 6.21
C LEU A 108 -15.14 10.41 6.44
N ASP A 109 -14.53 11.24 7.27
CA ASP A 109 -14.86 12.65 7.34
C ASP A 109 -14.30 13.35 6.11
N THR A 110 -15.16 13.82 5.21
CA THR A 110 -14.73 14.42 3.94
C THR A 110 -14.07 15.78 4.10
N ALA A 111 -14.26 16.46 5.24
CA ALA A 111 -13.66 17.75 5.51
C ALA A 111 -12.22 17.62 6.02
N THR A 112 -11.97 16.65 6.90
CA THR A 112 -10.65 16.43 7.53
C THR A 112 -9.86 15.29 6.89
N GLN A 113 -10.51 14.48 6.04
CA GLN A 113 -10.02 13.19 5.56
C GLN A 113 -9.72 12.19 6.69
N GLU A 114 -10.29 12.38 7.88
CA GLU A 114 -10.12 11.47 9.01
C GLU A 114 -10.97 10.21 8.84
N ILE A 115 -10.36 9.04 9.03
CA ILE A 115 -11.05 7.76 9.03
C ILE A 115 -11.52 7.45 10.46
N VAL A 116 -12.81 7.17 10.64
CA VAL A 116 -13.41 6.83 11.95
C VAL A 116 -14.21 5.53 11.87
N TRP A 117 -14.26 4.79 12.99
CA TRP A 117 -14.98 3.52 13.09
C TRP A 117 -15.46 3.24 14.53
N GLY A 118 -16.36 2.28 14.69
CA GLY A 118 -16.86 1.85 16.01
C GLY A 118 -17.68 2.91 16.76
N GLN A 119 -17.59 2.88 18.10
CA GLN A 119 -18.34 3.76 19.03
C GLN A 119 -17.91 5.23 18.98
N GLU A 120 -16.84 5.56 18.25
CA GLU A 120 -16.38 6.94 18.08
C GLU A 120 -17.27 7.74 17.12
N VAL A 121 -18.18 7.08 16.41
CA VAL A 121 -19.17 7.75 15.57
C VAL A 121 -20.24 8.36 16.49
N PRO A 122 -20.40 9.69 16.53
CA PRO A 122 -21.48 10.32 17.28
C PRO A 122 -22.79 9.69 16.85
N SER A 123 -23.61 9.22 17.79
CA SER A 123 -24.82 8.39 17.56
C SER A 123 -25.93 9.05 16.71
N HIS A 124 -25.64 10.18 16.05
CA HIS A 124 -26.55 10.93 15.17
C HIS A 124 -26.21 10.82 13.68
N ALA A 125 -25.15 10.12 13.28
CA ALA A 125 -24.91 9.79 11.87
C ALA A 125 -25.97 8.79 11.39
N THR A 126 -27.08 9.32 10.89
CA THR A 126 -28.25 8.54 10.48
C THR A 126 -27.87 7.74 9.23
N ALA A 127 -27.63 6.45 9.39
CA ALA A 127 -27.47 5.53 8.27
C ALA A 127 -28.72 5.62 7.40
N VAL A 128 -28.56 5.95 6.12
CA VAL A 128 -29.64 5.86 5.13
C VAL A 128 -29.99 4.37 4.98
N ALA A 129 -30.96 3.91 5.77
CA ALA A 129 -31.41 2.54 5.80
C ALA A 129 -32.24 2.22 4.54
N ALA A 130 -31.90 1.12 3.87
CA ALA A 130 -32.82 0.42 2.98
C ALA A 130 -34.04 -0.11 3.79
N PRO A 131 -35.25 -0.16 3.22
CA PRO A 131 -36.47 -0.42 3.99
C PRO A 131 -36.62 -1.91 4.31
N SER A 132 -36.59 -2.26 5.59
CA SER A 132 -37.13 -3.53 6.10
C SER A 132 -37.93 -3.31 7.37
N SER A 133 -39.14 -3.85 7.35
CA SER A 133 -40.24 -3.70 8.29
C SER A 133 -40.30 -4.82 9.33
N LEU A 134 -40.61 -4.47 10.58
CA LEU A 134 -41.63 -5.04 11.50
C LEU A 134 -41.22 -4.95 13.00
N PRO A 135 -42.17 -4.87 13.94
CA PRO A 135 -41.93 -4.52 15.35
C PRO A 135 -41.96 -5.75 16.28
N GLU A 136 -41.14 -5.73 17.33
CA GLU A 136 -41.37 -6.53 18.54
C GLU A 136 -41.29 -5.65 19.79
N GLU A 137 -42.34 -5.73 20.60
CA GLU A 137 -42.47 -5.18 21.95
C GLU A 137 -41.65 -6.00 22.95
N HIS A 138 -41.07 -5.35 23.96
CA HIS A 138 -40.89 -5.97 25.28
C HIS A 138 -40.89 -4.91 26.41
N PRO A 139 -41.34 -5.27 27.64
CA PRO A 139 -41.58 -4.32 28.71
C PRO A 139 -40.42 -4.18 29.72
N SER A 140 -40.28 -2.93 30.19
CA SER A 140 -40.07 -2.45 31.57
C SER A 140 -39.41 -3.34 32.64
N ALA A 141 -38.28 -2.87 33.19
CA ALA A 141 -38.00 -2.82 34.65
C ALA A 141 -36.76 -1.94 34.98
N SER A 142 -36.91 -1.04 35.95
CA SER A 142 -35.84 -0.41 36.77
C SER A 142 -35.86 -1.03 38.18
N PRO A 143 -35.13 -0.58 39.24
CA PRO A 143 -33.90 0.24 39.43
C PRO A 143 -32.92 -0.52 40.42
N PRO A 144 -32.04 0.01 41.34
CA PRO A 144 -31.75 1.38 41.79
C PRO A 144 -30.28 1.78 42.10
N ALA A 145 -30.17 3.01 42.62
CA ALA A 145 -29.04 3.91 42.86
C ALA A 145 -28.15 3.66 44.10
N LEU A 146 -27.01 4.37 44.18
CA LEU A 146 -26.39 5.08 45.34
C LEU A 146 -24.97 5.58 44.93
N ALA A 147 -24.72 6.88 44.75
CA ALA A 147 -24.33 7.91 45.75
C ALA A 147 -22.87 7.80 46.27
N GLY A 148 -22.08 8.86 46.07
CA GLY A 148 -20.82 9.10 46.80
C GLY A 148 -19.78 9.97 46.09
N ALA A 149 -19.83 11.29 46.29
CA ALA A 149 -18.69 12.22 46.22
C ALA A 149 -17.93 12.16 47.58
N PRO A 150 -16.69 12.70 47.79
CA PRO A 150 -16.17 13.97 47.28
C PRO A 150 -14.65 14.09 46.94
N ASP A 151 -14.33 15.11 46.15
CA ASP A 151 -13.31 16.18 46.31
C ASP A 151 -11.93 15.89 46.93
N GLN A 152 -10.85 16.18 46.18
CA GLN A 152 -9.62 16.88 46.64
C GLN A 152 -8.59 17.10 45.50
N ALA A 153 -8.30 18.38 45.19
CA ALA A 153 -7.06 18.87 44.54
C ALA A 153 -5.95 19.06 45.61
N PRO A 154 -4.62 19.14 45.33
CA PRO A 154 -3.94 20.21 44.54
C PRO A 154 -2.57 19.73 43.92
N PRO A 155 -1.51 20.55 43.68
CA PRO A 155 -1.38 21.93 43.22
C PRO A 155 -0.62 22.08 41.88
N GLN A 156 -0.74 23.28 41.29
CA GLN A 156 -0.01 23.76 40.12
C GLN A 156 1.45 24.13 40.45
N ALA A 157 2.38 23.74 39.57
CA ALA A 157 3.76 24.22 39.55
C ALA A 157 4.00 25.07 38.30
N ALA A 158 4.60 26.24 38.51
CA ALA A 158 4.93 27.23 37.51
C ALA A 158 6.10 26.80 36.62
N THR A 159 6.02 27.06 35.31
CA THR A 159 7.13 27.01 34.36
C THR A 159 7.48 28.42 33.85
N PRO A 160 8.77 28.75 33.70
CA PRO A 160 9.23 30.04 33.24
C PRO A 160 9.25 30.16 31.71
N ALA A 161 9.22 31.42 31.27
CA ALA A 161 9.26 31.88 29.90
C ALA A 161 10.49 31.39 29.11
N SER A 162 10.25 30.88 27.90
CA SER A 162 11.28 30.63 26.89
C SER A 162 11.03 31.51 25.67
N THR A 163 12.06 32.29 25.38
CA THR A 163 12.28 33.20 24.26
C THR A 163 12.09 32.52 22.90
N GLN A 164 11.29 33.12 22.01
CA GLN A 164 11.20 32.74 20.61
C GLN A 164 12.45 33.20 19.83
N PRO A 165 13.06 32.33 19.00
CA PRO A 165 13.87 32.77 17.88
C PRO A 165 13.05 32.80 16.57
N GLU A 166 13.50 33.70 15.71
CA GLU A 166 13.00 34.07 14.39
C GLU A 166 12.59 32.93 13.46
N GLN A 167 11.49 33.20 12.74
CA GLN A 167 10.99 32.45 11.62
C GLN A 167 12.00 32.44 10.47
N SER A 168 12.67 31.31 10.27
CA SER A 168 13.37 31.01 9.02
C SER A 168 12.39 30.35 8.04
N LYS A 169 12.39 30.87 6.80
CA LYS A 169 11.66 30.32 5.65
C LYS A 169 11.81 28.80 5.55
N PRO A 170 10.73 28.04 5.25
CA PRO A 170 10.87 26.61 4.99
C PRO A 170 11.76 26.42 3.76
N ALA A 171 12.90 25.76 3.98
CA ALA A 171 13.71 25.19 2.92
C ALA A 171 12.82 24.25 2.09
N SER A 172 12.83 24.38 0.77
CA SER A 172 12.08 23.48 -0.10
C SER A 172 12.56 22.03 0.14
N ALA A 173 11.64 21.07 0.06
CA ALA A 173 11.94 19.64 0.23
C ALA A 173 13.20 19.20 -0.53
N ALA A 174 13.43 19.74 -1.73
CA ALA A 174 14.62 19.53 -2.55
C ALA A 174 15.99 19.85 -1.90
N SER A 175 16.03 20.65 -0.83
CA SER A 175 17.28 21.03 -0.15
C SER A 175 17.60 20.22 1.10
N LEU A 176 16.66 19.37 1.56
CA LEU A 176 16.78 18.52 2.76
C LEU A 176 17.32 17.12 2.48
N PHE A 177 17.62 16.77 1.22
CA PHE A 177 17.96 15.41 0.78
C PHE A 177 19.46 15.11 0.55
N ARG A 178 20.36 16.00 0.97
CA ARG A 178 21.82 15.80 0.80
C ARG A 178 22.45 14.89 1.87
N ALA A 179 21.88 13.71 2.09
CA ALA A 179 22.61 12.62 2.73
C ALA A 179 23.45 11.93 1.65
N ALA A 180 24.78 11.90 1.81
CA ALA A 180 25.72 11.45 0.78
C ALA A 180 25.55 9.99 0.33
N GLY A 181 24.76 9.17 1.06
CA GLY A 181 24.41 7.80 0.71
C GLY A 181 23.20 7.68 -0.23
N ALA A 182 22.14 8.46 0.00
CA ALA A 182 20.88 8.35 -0.74
C ALA A 182 21.03 8.80 -2.20
N GLU A 183 21.78 9.86 -2.48
CA GLU A 183 22.00 10.30 -3.87
C GLU A 183 22.87 9.32 -4.67
N ARG A 184 23.86 8.68 -4.02
CA ARG A 184 24.66 7.63 -4.67
C ARG A 184 23.82 6.38 -4.95
N PHE A 185 22.96 5.99 -4.02
CA PHE A 185 21.98 4.93 -4.24
C PHE A 185 21.06 5.29 -5.41
N LEU A 186 20.47 6.49 -5.41
CA LEU A 186 19.57 6.94 -6.48
C LEU A 186 20.27 7.04 -7.85
N ALA A 187 21.54 7.45 -7.89
CA ALA A 187 22.30 7.58 -9.13
C ALA A 187 22.86 6.25 -9.66
N ALA A 188 23.26 5.32 -8.79
CA ALA A 188 23.87 4.05 -9.19
C ALA A 188 22.84 2.92 -9.40
N ALA A 189 21.67 2.98 -8.76
CA ALA A 189 20.72 1.88 -8.78
C ALA A 189 19.73 1.90 -9.95
N PHE A 190 19.62 3.00 -10.72
CA PHE A 190 18.39 3.31 -11.47
C PHE A 190 18.54 3.81 -12.91
N ASP A 191 19.29 3.10 -13.76
CA ASP A 191 19.10 3.20 -15.22
C ASP A 191 18.18 2.06 -15.72
N PHE A 192 16.91 2.40 -15.98
CA PHE A 192 15.87 1.49 -16.46
C PHE A 192 15.60 1.63 -17.97
N SER A 193 16.40 2.42 -18.69
CA SER A 193 16.20 2.59 -20.13
C SER A 193 16.62 1.35 -20.94
N GLU A 194 17.37 0.43 -20.32
CA GLU A 194 17.80 -0.82 -20.92
C GLU A 194 16.68 -1.89 -20.82
N PRO A 195 16.25 -2.49 -21.94
CA PRO A 195 15.29 -3.58 -21.91
C PRO A 195 15.82 -4.75 -21.07
N TYR A 196 14.94 -5.40 -20.31
CA TYR A 196 15.23 -6.48 -19.35
C TYR A 196 16.23 -7.54 -19.86
N THR A 197 16.17 -7.90 -21.15
CA THR A 197 17.08 -8.85 -21.78
C THR A 197 18.55 -8.42 -21.78
N ALA A 198 18.85 -7.13 -21.72
CA ALA A 198 20.23 -6.61 -21.74
C ALA A 198 20.90 -6.63 -20.35
N GLN A 199 20.13 -6.42 -19.27
CA GLN A 199 20.64 -6.39 -17.90
C GLN A 199 21.03 -7.78 -17.36
N ALA A 200 20.38 -8.85 -17.84
CA ALA A 200 20.67 -10.23 -17.41
C ALA A 200 22.12 -10.66 -17.74
N THR A 201 22.71 -10.11 -18.81
CA THR A 201 24.06 -10.50 -19.28
C THR A 201 25.22 -9.80 -18.58
N GLN A 202 25.02 -8.65 -17.93
CA GLN A 202 26.13 -7.84 -17.41
C GLN A 202 26.49 -8.08 -15.93
N HIS A 203 25.64 -8.75 -15.15
CA HIS A 203 25.85 -8.98 -13.70
C HIS A 203 26.27 -10.40 -13.31
N ALA A 204 26.74 -11.22 -14.26
CA ALA A 204 27.15 -12.61 -14.01
C ALA A 204 28.35 -12.77 -13.03
N GLY A 205 29.00 -11.69 -12.59
CA GLY A 205 30.22 -11.72 -11.79
C GLY A 205 30.06 -11.77 -10.26
N SER A 206 28.90 -11.45 -9.70
CA SER A 206 28.70 -11.45 -8.24
C SER A 206 27.22 -11.64 -7.88
N SER A 207 26.67 -12.81 -8.23
CA SER A 207 25.32 -13.20 -7.81
C SER A 207 25.33 -13.62 -6.35
N GLN A 208 25.44 -12.65 -5.45
CA GLN A 208 25.13 -12.91 -4.03
C GLN A 208 23.62 -12.82 -3.87
N THR A 209 22.98 -13.97 -3.69
CA THR A 209 21.62 -14.04 -3.15
C THR A 209 21.67 -13.80 -1.64
N LEU A 210 20.50 -13.52 -1.05
CA LEU A 210 20.32 -13.31 0.39
C LEU A 210 19.56 -14.50 1.00
N PRO A 211 20.17 -15.71 1.08
CA PRO A 211 19.51 -16.86 1.70
C PRO A 211 19.14 -16.59 3.17
N GLU A 212 19.82 -15.66 3.83
CA GLU A 212 19.49 -15.21 5.19
C GLU A 212 18.12 -14.54 5.27
N LEU A 213 17.62 -13.92 4.20
CA LEU A 213 16.28 -13.32 4.17
C LEU A 213 15.21 -14.41 4.36
N ASN A 214 15.39 -15.57 3.71
CA ASN A 214 14.50 -16.72 3.90
C ASN A 214 14.48 -17.18 5.36
N GLN A 215 15.65 -17.28 6.00
CA GLN A 215 15.74 -17.66 7.41
C GLN A 215 15.10 -16.61 8.33
N ALA A 216 15.32 -15.32 8.07
CA ALA A 216 14.74 -14.23 8.85
C ALA A 216 13.22 -14.26 8.78
N VAL A 217 12.63 -14.37 7.58
CA VAL A 217 11.17 -14.39 7.46
C VAL A 217 10.53 -15.68 7.99
N ALA A 218 11.23 -16.83 7.90
CA ALA A 218 10.73 -18.10 8.43
C ALA A 218 10.52 -18.07 9.95
N ALA A 219 11.26 -17.21 10.68
CA ALA A 219 11.08 -17.03 12.12
C ALA A 219 9.71 -16.45 12.50
N TYR A 220 9.00 -15.84 11.55
CA TYR A 220 7.66 -15.29 11.76
C TYR A 220 6.52 -16.25 11.43
N CYS A 221 6.80 -17.46 10.92
CA CYS A 221 5.77 -18.47 10.68
C CYS A 221 4.97 -18.77 11.96
N GLY A 222 3.64 -18.70 11.85
CA GLY A 222 2.70 -18.83 12.96
C GLY A 222 2.18 -17.48 13.50
N ASN A 223 2.77 -16.35 13.12
CA ASN A 223 2.20 -15.04 13.44
C ASN A 223 0.84 -14.84 12.75
N SER A 224 -0.07 -14.13 13.41
CA SER A 224 -1.35 -13.78 12.81
C SER A 224 -1.19 -12.64 11.79
N TYR A 225 -2.09 -12.58 10.81
CA TYR A 225 -2.06 -11.54 9.78
C TYR A 225 -2.18 -10.12 10.37
N ASN A 226 -2.93 -9.96 11.46
CA ASN A 226 -3.10 -8.66 12.12
C ASN A 226 -1.79 -8.14 12.75
N GLN A 227 -0.82 -9.02 12.99
CA GLN A 227 0.50 -8.62 13.47
C GLN A 227 1.42 -8.20 12.32
N MET A 228 1.28 -8.82 11.15
CA MET A 228 2.21 -8.68 10.04
C MET A 228 1.55 -9.07 8.72
N ASP A 229 1.39 -8.10 7.81
CA ASP A 229 0.94 -8.39 6.45
C ASP A 229 2.06 -8.93 5.55
N CYS A 230 1.72 -9.26 4.30
CA CYS A 230 2.64 -9.88 3.35
C CYS A 230 3.86 -9.00 2.99
N TYR A 231 3.70 -7.68 2.93
CA TYR A 231 4.80 -6.76 2.63
C TYR A 231 5.62 -6.47 3.89
N GLU A 232 4.93 -6.27 5.01
CA GLU A 232 5.53 -6.09 6.33
C GLU A 232 6.41 -7.28 6.74
N LEU A 233 6.06 -8.50 6.32
CA LEU A 233 6.89 -9.68 6.50
C LEU A 233 8.27 -9.53 5.85
N VAL A 234 8.31 -9.09 4.59
CA VAL A 234 9.58 -8.86 3.87
C VAL A 234 10.35 -7.71 4.50
N VAL A 235 9.65 -6.62 4.84
CA VAL A 235 10.23 -5.46 5.53
C VAL A 235 10.86 -5.86 6.86
N GLN A 236 10.18 -6.68 7.66
CA GLN A 236 10.69 -7.13 8.94
C GLN A 236 11.89 -8.07 8.76
N GLY A 237 11.84 -8.98 7.78
CA GLY A 237 13.01 -9.79 7.42
C GLY A 237 14.22 -8.94 7.04
N LEU A 238 14.04 -7.85 6.28
CA LEU A 238 15.12 -6.91 5.97
C LEU A 238 15.65 -6.18 7.21
N LYS A 239 14.77 -5.74 8.11
CA LYS A 239 15.17 -5.13 9.39
C LYS A 239 16.01 -6.09 10.24
N ASP A 240 15.66 -7.36 10.27
CA ASP A 240 16.41 -8.39 11.01
C ASP A 240 17.80 -8.63 10.42
N LEU A 241 17.96 -8.41 9.11
CA LEU A 241 19.26 -8.36 8.43
C LEU A 241 20.02 -7.03 8.63
N GLY A 242 19.48 -6.12 9.44
CA GLY A 242 20.09 -4.85 9.79
C GLY A 242 19.86 -3.73 8.77
N VAL A 243 18.94 -3.91 7.81
CA VAL A 243 18.54 -2.84 6.90
C VAL A 243 17.67 -1.84 7.66
N ASP A 244 18.09 -0.58 7.69
CA ASP A 244 17.25 0.52 8.16
C ASP A 244 16.17 0.81 7.13
N TYR A 245 15.06 0.09 7.25
CA TYR A 245 13.96 0.23 6.32
C TYR A 245 13.18 1.53 6.57
N GLY A 246 13.00 1.92 7.83
CA GLY A 246 12.23 3.11 8.22
C GLY A 246 13.11 4.34 8.46
N GLY A 247 12.52 5.40 8.99
CA GLY A 247 13.28 6.60 9.34
C GLY A 247 13.60 7.52 8.17
N ARG A 248 14.23 8.66 8.47
CA ARG A 248 14.40 9.77 7.52
C ARG A 248 15.35 9.45 6.36
N GLU A 249 16.30 8.55 6.57
CA GLU A 249 17.30 8.15 5.58
C GLU A 249 17.21 6.66 5.22
N GLY A 250 16.17 5.97 5.70
CA GLY A 250 16.00 4.54 5.44
C GLY A 250 15.47 4.24 4.05
N LEU A 251 15.45 2.94 3.75
CA LEU A 251 15.06 2.43 2.43
C LEU A 251 13.66 2.92 2.01
N GLN A 252 12.68 2.92 2.91
CA GLN A 252 11.31 3.38 2.62
C GLN A 252 11.29 4.80 2.06
N GLN A 253 12.02 5.73 2.69
CA GLN A 253 12.05 7.12 2.24
C GLN A 253 12.73 7.23 0.86
N ALA A 254 13.77 6.44 0.60
CA ALA A 254 14.42 6.40 -0.71
C ALA A 254 13.48 5.86 -1.80
N LEU A 255 12.68 4.82 -1.49
CA LEU A 255 11.65 4.29 -2.38
C LEU A 255 10.58 5.34 -2.68
N MET A 256 10.13 6.08 -1.67
CA MET A 256 9.12 7.12 -1.83
C MET A 256 9.63 8.30 -2.64
N ALA A 257 10.84 8.79 -2.34
CA ALA A 257 11.48 9.86 -3.09
C ALA A 257 11.68 9.48 -4.57
N LYS A 258 12.02 8.21 -4.84
CA LYS A 258 12.12 7.70 -6.22
C LYS A 258 10.79 7.73 -6.95
N ALA A 259 9.70 7.32 -6.29
CA ALA A 259 8.38 7.38 -6.91
C ALA A 259 8.00 8.81 -7.28
N GLU A 260 8.23 9.76 -6.37
CA GLU A 260 7.98 11.18 -6.60
C GLU A 260 8.83 11.75 -7.75
N GLN A 261 10.12 11.39 -7.81
CA GLN A 261 11.03 11.81 -8.89
C GLN A 261 10.53 11.35 -10.27
N GLU A 262 9.84 10.21 -10.34
CA GLU A 262 9.26 9.67 -11.57
C GLU A 262 7.83 10.14 -11.84
N GLY A 263 7.30 11.07 -11.03
CA GLY A 263 5.92 11.54 -11.14
C GLY A 263 4.89 10.45 -10.82
N ARG A 264 5.27 9.44 -10.03
CA ARG A 264 4.40 8.36 -9.54
C ARG A 264 3.91 8.68 -8.13
N PRO A 265 2.79 8.06 -7.68
CA PRO A 265 2.38 8.12 -6.28
C PRO A 265 3.52 7.66 -5.37
N SER A 266 3.75 8.34 -4.24
CA SER A 266 4.90 8.10 -3.34
C SER A 266 5.04 6.64 -2.90
N ASN A 267 3.95 5.90 -2.83
CA ASN A 267 3.95 4.49 -2.45
C ASN A 267 4.13 3.50 -3.61
N ALA A 268 4.33 3.95 -4.85
CA ALA A 268 4.41 3.09 -6.04
C ALA A 268 5.50 2.01 -5.93
N TYR A 269 6.55 2.27 -5.15
CA TYR A 269 7.65 1.34 -4.89
C TYR A 269 7.52 0.55 -3.59
N LEU A 270 6.48 0.79 -2.77
CA LEU A 270 6.23 0.08 -1.52
C LEU A 270 5.43 -1.21 -1.76
N THR A 271 5.94 -2.02 -2.68
CA THR A 271 5.39 -3.31 -3.11
C THR A 271 6.53 -4.30 -3.34
N GLY A 272 6.29 -5.61 -3.39
CA GLY A 272 7.35 -6.58 -3.70
C GLY A 272 8.06 -6.30 -5.02
N GLU A 273 7.30 -6.02 -6.08
CA GLU A 273 7.84 -5.61 -7.38
C GLU A 273 8.62 -4.31 -7.31
N GLY A 274 8.10 -3.33 -6.59
CA GLY A 274 8.76 -2.04 -6.39
C GLY A 274 10.09 -2.18 -5.65
N LEU A 275 10.11 -2.99 -4.61
CA LEU A 275 11.30 -3.33 -3.83
C LEU A 275 12.35 -4.07 -4.67
N ILE A 276 11.94 -5.06 -5.47
CA ILE A 276 12.84 -5.77 -6.41
C ILE A 276 13.45 -4.78 -7.40
N SER A 277 12.62 -3.94 -8.02
CA SER A 277 13.06 -2.98 -9.02
C SER A 277 14.02 -1.97 -8.40
N ALA A 278 13.72 -1.49 -7.20
CA ALA A 278 14.50 -0.46 -6.56
C ALA A 278 15.80 -0.97 -5.90
N SER A 279 15.75 -2.15 -5.27
CA SER A 279 16.81 -2.60 -4.37
C SER A 279 17.46 -3.90 -4.83
N GLY A 280 17.13 -4.38 -6.03
CA GLY A 280 17.57 -5.67 -6.51
C GLY A 280 17.72 -5.75 -8.02
N ARG A 281 17.53 -6.97 -8.51
CA ARG A 281 17.47 -7.35 -9.92
C ARG A 281 16.36 -8.37 -10.15
N HIS A 282 15.69 -8.27 -11.28
CA HIS A 282 14.68 -9.24 -11.69
C HIS A 282 15.34 -10.52 -12.19
N VAL A 283 14.92 -11.67 -11.63
CA VAL A 283 15.23 -13.02 -12.13
C VAL A 283 14.15 -13.49 -13.09
N TYR A 284 12.91 -13.05 -12.87
CA TYR A 284 11.79 -13.31 -13.75
C TYR A 284 10.79 -12.17 -13.66
N GLN A 285 10.20 -11.78 -14.79
CA GLN A 285 9.07 -10.86 -14.82
C GLN A 285 8.20 -11.18 -16.02
N ALA A 286 6.91 -11.42 -15.78
CA ALA A 286 5.95 -11.65 -16.85
C ALA A 286 4.54 -11.19 -16.45
N ALA A 287 3.74 -10.85 -17.47
CA ALA A 287 2.33 -10.57 -17.34
C ALA A 287 1.51 -11.64 -18.06
N PHE A 288 0.45 -12.11 -17.41
CA PHE A 288 -0.43 -13.16 -17.89
C PHE A 288 -1.85 -12.63 -17.98
N HIS A 289 -2.38 -12.57 -19.19
CA HIS A 289 -3.82 -12.45 -19.38
C HIS A 289 -4.53 -13.69 -18.77
N PRO A 290 -5.80 -13.55 -18.32
CA PRO A 290 -6.62 -14.65 -17.83
C PRO A 290 -6.47 -15.94 -18.66
N PRO A 291 -5.83 -17.01 -18.13
CA PRO A 291 -5.71 -18.27 -18.87
C PRO A 291 -7.01 -19.08 -18.81
N GLU A 292 -7.30 -19.81 -19.90
CA GLU A 292 -8.42 -20.78 -19.92
C GLU A 292 -8.18 -21.97 -18.97
N ASP A 293 -6.93 -22.43 -18.87
CA ASP A 293 -6.49 -23.46 -17.93
C ASP A 293 -5.41 -22.90 -16.97
N PRO A 294 -5.83 -22.36 -15.81
CA PRO A 294 -4.90 -21.85 -14.81
C PRO A 294 -3.90 -22.88 -14.28
N GLN A 295 -4.29 -24.16 -14.19
CA GLN A 295 -3.43 -25.20 -13.63
C GLN A 295 -2.31 -25.57 -14.60
N ALA A 296 -2.63 -25.81 -15.87
CA ALA A 296 -1.62 -26.08 -16.88
C ALA A 296 -0.67 -24.88 -17.06
N LYS A 297 -1.20 -23.66 -16.97
CA LYS A 297 -0.37 -22.44 -17.02
C LYS A 297 0.57 -22.32 -15.81
N ALA A 298 0.10 -22.65 -14.62
CA ALA A 298 0.92 -22.66 -13.41
C ALA A 298 2.04 -23.71 -13.48
N ASP A 299 1.75 -24.89 -14.01
CA ASP A 299 2.75 -25.95 -14.18
C ASP A 299 3.87 -25.54 -15.15
N ALA A 300 3.51 -24.91 -16.27
CA ALA A 300 4.47 -24.37 -17.23
C ALA A 300 5.32 -23.24 -16.61
N LEU A 301 4.68 -22.31 -15.89
CA LEU A 301 5.36 -21.23 -15.19
C LEU A 301 6.32 -21.76 -14.11
N PHE A 302 5.88 -22.73 -13.31
CA PHE A 302 6.72 -23.33 -12.28
C PHE A 302 7.92 -24.05 -12.89
N ALA A 303 7.74 -24.78 -14.01
CA ALA A 303 8.85 -25.42 -14.72
C ALA A 303 9.87 -24.38 -15.20
N GLU A 304 9.42 -23.26 -15.76
CA GLU A 304 10.27 -22.14 -16.19
C GLU A 304 11.04 -21.50 -15.02
N LEU A 305 10.37 -21.24 -13.90
CA LEU A 305 10.97 -20.63 -12.72
C LEU A 305 11.97 -21.55 -12.02
N SER A 306 11.60 -22.82 -11.81
CA SER A 306 12.24 -23.73 -10.86
C SER A 306 13.74 -23.95 -11.07
N GLY A 307 14.25 -23.76 -12.30
CA GLY A 307 15.67 -23.87 -12.63
C GLY A 307 16.52 -22.67 -12.20
N ASN A 308 15.88 -21.53 -11.89
CA ASN A 308 16.53 -20.26 -11.54
C ASN A 308 16.17 -19.77 -10.13
N LEU A 309 15.34 -20.49 -9.39
CA LEU A 309 14.97 -20.12 -8.03
C LEU A 309 16.10 -20.38 -7.05
N GLU A 310 16.23 -19.48 -6.08
CA GLU A 310 17.09 -19.64 -4.91
C GLU A 310 16.33 -19.19 -3.65
N PRO A 311 16.58 -19.79 -2.48
CA PRO A 311 16.03 -19.29 -1.23
C PRO A 311 16.42 -17.83 -0.98
N GLY A 312 15.49 -17.04 -0.48
CA GLY A 312 15.70 -15.62 -0.18
C GLY A 312 15.35 -14.67 -1.31
N MET A 313 14.97 -15.19 -2.50
CA MET A 313 14.39 -14.36 -3.55
C MET A 313 13.02 -13.81 -3.11
N VAL A 314 12.71 -12.57 -3.51
CA VAL A 314 11.37 -11.99 -3.32
C VAL A 314 10.49 -12.39 -4.50
N LEU A 315 9.27 -12.85 -4.20
CA LEU A 315 8.23 -13.10 -5.19
C LEU A 315 7.06 -12.15 -4.93
N SER A 316 6.62 -11.47 -6.00
CA SER A 316 5.48 -10.56 -5.99
C SER A 316 4.44 -11.00 -7.02
N PHE A 317 3.19 -11.06 -6.59
CA PHE A 317 2.01 -11.17 -7.43
C PHE A 317 1.27 -9.84 -7.44
N SER A 318 0.90 -9.37 -8.63
CA SER A 318 0.19 -8.09 -8.77
C SER A 318 -0.94 -8.22 -9.79
N THR A 319 -2.09 -7.67 -9.46
CA THR A 319 -3.25 -7.44 -10.34
C THR A 319 -3.66 -5.97 -10.19
N PRO A 320 -4.55 -5.42 -11.03
CA PRO A 320 -4.94 -4.00 -10.92
C PRO A 320 -5.50 -3.58 -9.55
N ASN A 321 -6.04 -4.52 -8.76
CA ASN A 321 -6.70 -4.22 -7.49
C ASN A 321 -6.11 -4.97 -6.28
N ARG A 322 -5.10 -5.83 -6.47
CA ARG A 322 -4.53 -6.65 -5.41
C ARG A 322 -3.05 -6.93 -5.66
N GLY A 323 -2.26 -6.85 -4.60
CA GLY A 323 -0.89 -7.33 -4.57
C GLY A 323 -0.70 -8.39 -3.50
N HIS A 324 0.37 -9.18 -3.63
CA HIS A 324 0.85 -10.10 -2.61
C HIS A 324 2.34 -10.28 -2.77
N THR A 325 3.05 -10.39 -1.66
CA THR A 325 4.52 -10.49 -1.66
C THR A 325 4.97 -11.48 -0.61
N GLY A 326 6.07 -12.17 -0.88
CA GLY A 326 6.71 -13.04 0.10
C GLY A 326 8.11 -13.43 -0.37
N VAL A 327 8.67 -14.43 0.31
CA VAL A 327 10.05 -14.89 0.06
C VAL A 327 10.02 -16.34 -0.39
N ILE A 328 10.82 -16.65 -1.41
CA ILE A 328 11.05 -18.01 -1.88
C ILE A 328 11.85 -18.77 -0.84
N GLY A 329 11.31 -19.92 -0.41
CA GLY A 329 11.96 -20.87 0.47
C GLY A 329 12.20 -22.21 -0.24
N LYS A 330 12.78 -23.17 0.49
CA LYS A 330 12.95 -24.54 0.00
C LYS A 330 12.93 -25.53 1.15
N GLN A 331 12.03 -26.52 1.09
CA GLN A 331 11.99 -27.65 2.03
C GLN A 331 12.32 -28.95 1.30
N GLY A 332 13.50 -29.51 1.59
CA GLY A 332 14.00 -30.69 0.87
C GLY A 332 14.13 -30.41 -0.63
N GLN A 333 13.30 -31.08 -1.43
CA GLN A 333 13.26 -30.88 -2.89
C GLN A 333 12.12 -29.96 -3.35
N ALA A 334 11.21 -29.55 -2.45
CA ALA A 334 10.08 -28.71 -2.79
C ALA A 334 10.44 -27.22 -2.66
N TRP A 335 10.11 -26.45 -3.68
CA TRP A 335 10.13 -24.99 -3.62
C TRP A 335 8.90 -24.49 -2.88
N THR A 336 9.09 -23.53 -1.98
CA THR A 336 8.06 -23.02 -1.10
C THR A 336 8.00 -21.50 -1.15
N PHE A 337 6.94 -20.94 -0.58
CA PHE A 337 6.67 -19.51 -0.56
C PHE A 337 6.25 -19.11 0.86
N ILE A 338 7.11 -18.36 1.55
CA ILE A 338 6.83 -17.81 2.88
C ILE A 338 6.11 -16.48 2.69
N ASN A 339 4.85 -16.40 3.11
CA ASN A 339 4.03 -15.22 2.96
C ASN A 339 3.11 -15.01 4.18
N SER A 340 2.38 -13.89 4.20
CA SER A 340 1.29 -13.66 5.16
C SER A 340 -0.04 -13.47 4.44
N GLY A 341 -1.07 -14.23 4.81
CA GLY A 341 -2.39 -14.13 4.17
C GLY A 341 -3.30 -15.29 4.53
N VAL A 342 -4.24 -15.60 3.63
CA VAL A 342 -5.02 -16.86 3.69
C VAL A 342 -4.10 -18.01 3.30
N ILE A 343 -3.96 -18.98 4.19
CA ILE A 343 -3.09 -20.13 4.00
C ILE A 343 -3.89 -21.28 3.40
N ASP A 344 -3.71 -21.49 2.10
CA ASP A 344 -4.44 -22.50 1.32
C ASP A 344 -3.61 -23.79 1.16
N ASN A 345 -2.28 -23.67 1.10
CA ASN A 345 -1.38 -24.78 0.73
C ASN A 345 -0.18 -24.94 1.68
N PRO A 346 -0.40 -25.08 2.99
CA PRO A 346 0.71 -25.09 3.94
C PRO A 346 1.66 -26.27 3.73
N VAL A 347 2.95 -26.00 3.91
CA VAL A 347 4.00 -27.01 4.00
C VAL A 347 4.37 -27.21 5.45
N GLY A 348 4.00 -28.38 6.01
CA GLY A 348 4.15 -28.68 7.43
C GLY A 348 2.84 -28.52 8.22
N GLN A 349 2.93 -28.36 9.54
CA GLN A 349 1.75 -28.10 10.38
C GLN A 349 1.43 -26.60 10.32
N ALA A 350 0.35 -26.24 9.62
CA ALA A 350 -0.19 -24.88 9.69
C ALA A 350 -0.76 -24.62 11.08
N GLY A 351 -0.17 -23.67 11.80
CA GLY A 351 -0.73 -23.19 13.08
C GLY A 351 -1.90 -22.23 12.91
N THR A 352 -2.17 -21.77 11.68
CA THR A 352 -3.22 -20.76 11.39
C THR A 352 -3.76 -20.91 9.96
N GLU A 353 -5.05 -20.63 9.78
CA GLU A 353 -5.69 -20.47 8.45
C GLU A 353 -5.46 -19.07 7.86
N TYR A 354 -5.07 -18.10 8.70
CA TYR A 354 -4.83 -16.71 8.31
C TYR A 354 -3.66 -16.09 9.09
N GLY A 355 -2.54 -15.86 8.41
CA GLY A 355 -1.31 -15.36 9.02
C GLY A 355 -0.07 -15.71 8.22
N VAL A 356 1.09 -15.71 8.87
CA VAL A 356 2.37 -16.04 8.25
C VAL A 356 2.56 -17.55 8.21
N ALA A 357 2.74 -18.10 7.02
CA ALA A 357 3.08 -19.51 6.83
C ALA A 357 3.95 -19.73 5.60
N GLU A 358 4.50 -20.94 5.50
CA GLU A 358 5.21 -21.42 4.33
C GLU A 358 4.28 -22.32 3.50
N GLU A 359 4.12 -22.00 2.22
CA GLU A 359 3.18 -22.68 1.33
C GLU A 359 3.89 -23.34 0.12
N ASP A 360 3.23 -24.31 -0.50
CA ASP A 360 3.71 -24.95 -1.72
C ASP A 360 3.66 -23.94 -2.88
N LEU A 361 4.84 -23.58 -3.40
CA LEU A 361 4.96 -22.52 -4.41
C LEU A 361 4.18 -22.85 -5.69
N ARG A 362 4.20 -24.11 -6.12
CA ARG A 362 3.51 -24.51 -7.36
C ARG A 362 2.00 -24.36 -7.22
N LYS A 363 1.45 -24.75 -6.08
CA LYS A 363 0.02 -24.58 -5.79
C LYS A 363 -0.36 -23.11 -5.62
N GLU A 364 0.51 -22.29 -5.04
CA GLU A 364 0.29 -20.85 -4.92
C GLU A 364 0.26 -20.15 -6.29
N LEU A 365 1.16 -20.50 -7.22
CA LEU A 365 1.10 -20.02 -8.60
C LEU A 365 -0.26 -20.35 -9.26
N ALA A 366 -0.75 -21.58 -9.06
CA ALA A 366 -2.05 -22.00 -9.60
C ALA A 366 -3.22 -21.24 -8.96
N ASN A 367 -3.16 -20.97 -7.65
CA ASN A 367 -4.16 -20.17 -6.96
C ASN A 367 -4.24 -18.75 -7.51
N TRP A 368 -3.11 -18.08 -7.73
CA TRP A 368 -3.07 -16.72 -8.28
C TRP A 368 -3.57 -16.64 -9.71
N LEU A 369 -3.15 -17.56 -10.59
CA LEU A 369 -3.64 -17.63 -11.97
C LEU A 369 -5.14 -17.94 -12.03
N ARG A 370 -5.66 -18.78 -11.14
CA ARG A 370 -7.09 -19.09 -11.06
C ARG A 370 -7.89 -17.88 -10.61
N ARG A 371 -7.42 -17.17 -9.58
CA ARG A 371 -8.06 -15.94 -9.08
C ARG A 371 -8.09 -14.87 -10.16
N SER A 372 -6.96 -14.60 -10.81
CA SER A 372 -6.90 -13.60 -11.88
C SER A 372 -7.79 -13.96 -13.07
N ALA A 373 -7.88 -15.25 -13.42
CA ALA A 373 -8.80 -15.72 -14.46
C ALA A 373 -10.27 -15.50 -14.09
N ALA A 374 -10.65 -15.84 -12.86
CA ALA A 374 -12.01 -15.65 -12.36
C ALA A 374 -12.42 -14.17 -12.33
N ASP A 375 -11.47 -13.28 -12.00
CA ASP A 375 -11.70 -11.84 -11.94
C ASP A 375 -11.54 -11.14 -13.31
N GLY A 376 -11.13 -11.87 -14.35
CA GLY A 376 -10.87 -11.31 -15.69
C GLY A 376 -9.69 -10.33 -15.74
N GLN A 377 -8.72 -10.49 -14.84
CA GLN A 377 -7.60 -9.57 -14.66
C GLN A 377 -6.28 -10.15 -15.15
N THR A 378 -5.43 -9.27 -15.67
CA THR A 378 -4.03 -9.60 -15.94
C THR A 378 -3.30 -9.80 -14.61
N LEU A 379 -2.60 -10.93 -14.47
CA LEU A 379 -1.69 -11.22 -13.37
C LEU A 379 -0.27 -10.90 -13.78
N GLN A 380 0.40 -10.04 -13.03
CA GLN A 380 1.84 -9.84 -13.11
C GLN A 380 2.54 -10.68 -12.04
N VAL A 381 3.61 -11.36 -12.45
CA VAL A 381 4.48 -12.16 -11.57
C VAL A 381 5.90 -11.64 -11.72
N SER A 382 6.51 -11.29 -10.59
CA SER A 382 7.88 -10.80 -10.52
C SER A 382 8.66 -11.62 -9.48
N VAL A 383 9.82 -12.14 -9.85
CA VAL A 383 10.78 -12.79 -8.96
C VAL A 383 12.09 -12.02 -9.04
N GLY A 384 12.67 -11.69 -7.89
CA GLY A 384 13.91 -10.92 -7.86
C GLY A 384 14.82 -11.26 -6.70
N VAL A 385 16.09 -10.95 -6.91
CA VAL A 385 17.14 -11.00 -5.88
C VAL A 385 17.39 -9.57 -5.42
N LEU A 386 17.29 -9.32 -4.11
CA LEU A 386 17.71 -8.03 -3.56
C LEU A 386 19.24 -7.97 -3.53
N ASP A 387 19.79 -6.82 -3.91
CA ASP A 387 21.22 -6.60 -4.06
C ASP A 387 21.81 -6.20 -2.69
N PRO A 388 22.71 -7.01 -2.10
CA PRO A 388 23.28 -6.69 -0.79
C PRO A 388 24.06 -5.39 -0.76
N GLY A 389 24.72 -5.00 -1.87
CA GLY A 389 25.48 -3.76 -1.98
C GLY A 389 24.56 -2.53 -2.00
N LYS A 390 23.42 -2.63 -2.68
CA LYS A 390 22.36 -1.62 -2.64
C LYS A 390 21.76 -1.49 -1.23
N LEU A 391 21.49 -2.62 -0.57
CA LEU A 391 20.94 -2.63 0.80
C LEU A 391 21.94 -2.13 1.85
N ALA A 392 23.24 -2.35 1.65
CA ALA A 392 24.29 -1.90 2.57
C ALA A 392 24.31 -0.37 2.74
N ALA A 393 23.84 0.40 1.75
CA ALA A 393 23.68 1.85 1.86
C ALA A 393 22.68 2.27 2.96
N PHE A 394 21.79 1.35 3.37
CA PHE A 394 20.79 1.55 4.41
C PHE A 394 21.07 0.75 5.67
N GLN A 395 22.20 0.06 5.77
CA GLN A 395 22.56 -0.54 7.05
C GLN A 395 22.95 0.61 7.96
N ALA A 396 22.09 0.93 8.94
CA ALA A 396 22.38 1.93 9.96
C ALA A 396 23.78 1.63 10.46
N GLY A 397 24.71 2.58 10.28
CA GLY A 397 26.11 2.37 10.60
C GLY A 397 26.17 1.88 12.03
N ARG A 398 26.31 0.56 12.22
CA ARG A 398 26.82 0.00 13.46
C ARG A 398 28.13 0.70 13.60
N GLY A 399 28.11 1.68 14.50
CA GLY A 399 29.18 2.64 14.61
C GLY A 399 30.49 1.89 14.55
N ILE A 400 31.43 2.50 13.86
CA ILE A 400 32.84 2.36 14.19
C ILE A 400 32.96 2.79 15.67
N GLU A 401 32.45 1.99 16.60
CA GLU A 401 33.03 1.83 17.92
C GLU A 401 34.24 0.91 17.69
N GLU A 402 35.23 1.45 16.97
CA GLU A 402 36.61 1.08 17.22
C GLU A 402 36.83 1.32 18.71
N ARG A 403 36.87 0.23 19.48
CA ARG A 403 37.43 0.22 20.82
C ARG A 403 38.87 0.74 20.70
N VAL A 404 39.04 2.04 20.96
CA VAL A 404 40.33 2.65 21.27
C VAL A 404 40.78 2.19 22.65
#